data_AF-A0A3P7I125-F1
#
_entry.id   AF-A0A3P7I125-F1
#
_cell.length_a   1.000
_cell.length_b   1.000
_cell.length_c   1.000
_cell.angle_alpha   90.00
_cell.angle_beta   90.00
_cell.angle_gamma   90.00
#
_symmetry.space_group_name_H-M   'P 1'
#
loop_
_entity.id
_entity.type
_entity.pdbx_description
1 polymer ?
#
loop_
_entity_poly.entity_id
_entity_poly.type
_entity_poly.pdbx_seq_one_letter_code
_entity_poly.pdbx_strand_id
1 'polypeptide(L)'
;MPNLLRASDRSMKMRSDSSAIDQRRSAALSPQQEAQSDSTPAHKLSVACDTSLSTSSEKLESSVSNRSSTTTTTSAENEATPSTSTGHPEDKPVPDYCTGNEEEDKRLKKLHYAAKEFYTVQESFLKYLTIMGEIYPEYVTEFGKRLGKDLLSRQGSQEHVVRELQVLFEQLKGFHQLLLEEFSKRLDSWSSLEPNMAEVIVKYADFLKICKPFLLQKGRFVQELTRLREENKDFDNATVAFEQKILKRGVGAVVQQLDQVHQNFMRYKILMMSYNRYLKPDSEEQRKTSEAIAKLEKIAQSVNDAMGLPSSEQLCKLYDRFQVRNIILEKVLQTSNGCVPPLRLSAKSRRRTTIPAA
;
A
#
# COMPACT_ATOMS: atom_id res chain seq x y z
N MET A 1 53.99 -3.34 -9.13
CA MET A 1 55.19 -3.81 -9.86
C MET A 1 55.55 -2.74 -10.87
N PRO A 2 56.79 -2.22 -10.94
CA PRO A 2 58.00 -2.51 -10.13
C PRO A 2 57.86 -2.02 -8.66
N ASN A 3 58.70 -2.35 -7.66
CA ASN A 3 60.12 -2.00 -7.34
C ASN A 3 60.38 -0.48 -7.26
N LEU A 4 61.07 0.10 -6.25
CA LEU A 4 62.21 -0.40 -5.45
C LEU A 4 62.49 0.46 -4.17
N LEU A 5 62.82 -0.14 -3.00
CA LEU A 5 63.46 0.48 -1.79
C LEU A 5 62.71 1.66 -1.09
N ARG A 6 63.01 2.13 0.15
CA ARG A 6 64.07 1.88 1.16
C ARG A 6 63.53 2.05 2.61
N ALA A 7 64.31 1.73 3.64
CA ALA A 7 63.88 1.71 5.05
C ALA A 7 64.27 2.95 5.90
N SER A 8 63.50 3.18 6.97
CA SER A 8 63.85 3.69 8.33
C SER A 8 62.58 3.51 9.19
N ASP A 9 62.52 2.85 10.34
CA ASP A 9 63.40 2.75 11.53
C ASP A 9 63.41 4.00 12.44
N ARG A 10 62.58 3.96 13.49
CA ARG A 10 62.97 4.44 14.82
C ARG A 10 62.07 3.93 15.95
N SER A 11 62.70 3.41 17.00
CA SER A 11 62.06 3.11 18.28
C SER A 11 61.88 4.36 19.14
N MET A 12 60.85 4.39 20.00
CA MET A 12 61.05 4.45 21.47
C MET A 12 59.78 4.06 22.23
N LYS A 13 59.94 3.63 23.48
CA LYS A 13 58.90 3.13 24.40
C LYS A 13 59.21 3.64 25.82
N MET A 14 58.24 3.52 26.72
CA MET A 14 58.26 3.98 28.13
C MET A 14 57.91 5.49 28.26
N ARG A 15 57.34 5.98 29.37
CA ARG A 15 57.16 5.39 30.72
C ARG A 15 55.98 6.07 31.48
N SER A 16 55.45 5.40 32.51
CA SER A 16 54.91 5.91 33.82
C SER A 16 54.25 7.30 33.95
N ASP A 17 53.18 7.55 34.73
CA ASP A 17 52.16 6.79 35.50
C ASP A 17 51.02 7.84 35.83
N SER A 18 50.08 7.82 36.79
CA SER A 18 49.80 7.03 38.01
C SER A 18 48.35 7.23 38.56
N SER A 19 48.12 6.81 39.81
CA SER A 19 47.02 7.03 40.78
C SER A 19 46.36 8.42 40.88
N ALA A 20 45.16 8.62 41.46
CA ALA A 20 44.04 7.74 41.86
C ALA A 20 42.85 8.57 42.47
N ILE A 21 41.69 7.92 42.67
CA ILE A 21 40.67 8.13 43.73
C ILE A 21 40.16 9.56 44.03
N ASP A 22 38.85 9.80 43.86
CA ASP A 22 37.95 9.97 45.03
C ASP A 22 36.47 9.62 44.70
N GLN A 23 35.65 9.41 45.73
CA GLN A 23 34.22 9.11 45.67
C GLN A 23 33.40 10.19 46.39
N ARG A 24 32.21 10.54 45.85
CA ARG A 24 31.07 10.94 46.70
C ARG A 24 29.72 10.69 46.03
N ARG A 25 28.66 10.71 46.84
CA ARG A 25 27.35 10.09 46.59
C ARG A 25 26.23 10.96 47.17
N SER A 26 25.01 10.70 46.72
CA SER A 26 23.73 11.01 47.40
C SER A 26 23.02 12.35 47.10
N ALA A 27 21.97 12.23 46.27
CA ALA A 27 20.57 12.44 46.63
C ALA A 27 19.96 13.85 46.83
N ALA A 28 18.91 14.09 46.01
CA ALA A 28 17.59 14.64 46.35
C ALA A 28 17.44 15.99 47.08
N LEU A 29 16.68 16.92 46.47
CA LEU A 29 15.36 17.38 46.97
C LEU A 29 14.67 18.35 46.00
N SER A 30 13.34 18.36 46.04
CA SER A 30 12.47 19.43 45.55
C SER A 30 11.51 19.84 46.68
N PRO A 31 11.02 21.09 46.71
CA PRO A 31 9.67 21.31 47.24
C PRO A 31 8.82 22.34 46.46
N GLN A 32 7.56 21.94 46.25
CA GLN A 32 6.30 22.70 46.40
C GLN A 32 6.12 24.15 45.89
N GLN A 33 4.95 24.37 45.28
CA GLN A 33 4.18 25.62 45.30
C GLN A 33 2.71 25.30 45.66
N GLU A 34 1.95 26.28 46.16
CA GLU A 34 0.65 26.07 46.81
C GLU A 34 -0.57 26.64 46.06
N ALA A 35 -1.74 26.09 46.41
CA ALA A 35 -3.08 26.71 46.51
C ALA A 35 -3.64 27.63 45.40
N GLN A 36 -4.72 27.13 44.78
CA GLN A 36 -6.06 27.75 44.68
C GLN A 36 -6.22 29.29 44.59
N SER A 37 -6.95 29.76 43.56
CA SER A 37 -8.28 30.38 43.77
C SER A 37 -9.09 30.43 42.48
N ASP A 38 -10.40 30.69 42.61
CA ASP A 38 -11.43 30.69 41.55
C ASP A 38 -11.84 32.13 41.18
N SER A 39 -12.13 32.40 39.90
CA SER A 39 -13.08 33.43 39.45
C SER A 39 -13.16 33.57 37.91
N THR A 40 -14.37 33.41 37.37
CA THR A 40 -14.77 34.01 36.08
C THR A 40 -15.09 35.50 36.28
N PRO A 41 -14.98 36.34 35.23
CA PRO A 41 -16.21 36.68 34.53
C PRO A 41 -16.06 36.80 33.00
N ALA A 42 -17.19 36.77 32.29
CA ALA A 42 -17.24 36.87 30.84
C ALA A 42 -17.15 38.32 30.33
N HIS A 43 -16.57 38.51 29.15
CA HIS A 43 -16.81 39.69 28.32
C HIS A 43 -17.28 39.30 26.92
N LYS A 44 -18.38 39.89 26.48
CA LYS A 44 -18.83 39.84 25.08
C LYS A 44 -17.92 40.75 24.24
N LEU A 45 -17.57 40.31 23.04
CA LEU A 45 -17.34 41.22 21.92
C LEU A 45 -17.72 40.53 20.62
N SER A 46 -18.68 41.12 19.92
CA SER A 46 -19.16 40.69 18.60
C SER A 46 -18.42 41.44 17.50
N VAL A 47 -17.94 40.72 16.49
CA VAL A 47 -17.58 41.30 15.19
C VAL A 47 -18.30 40.50 14.12
N ALA A 48 -19.09 41.19 13.29
CA ALA A 48 -19.73 40.61 12.12
C ALA A 48 -18.88 40.93 10.88
N CYS A 49 -18.79 39.98 9.95
CA CYS A 49 -18.08 40.13 8.68
C CYS A 49 -18.94 39.58 7.53
N ASP A 50 -20.00 40.29 7.17
CA ASP A 50 -20.66 40.11 5.88
C ASP A 50 -19.73 40.56 4.75
N THR A 51 -19.56 39.75 3.70
CA THR A 51 -19.23 40.21 2.33
C THR A 51 -19.60 39.12 1.32
N SER A 52 -20.70 39.35 0.61
CA SER A 52 -21.13 38.80 -0.68
C SER A 52 -20.42 37.55 -1.26
N LEU A 53 -21.17 36.45 -1.35
CA LEU A 53 -20.99 35.46 -2.43
C LEU A 53 -21.63 35.99 -3.72
N SER A 54 -20.85 36.12 -4.80
CA SER A 54 -21.38 36.36 -6.15
C SER A 54 -21.64 35.04 -6.87
N THR A 55 -22.81 34.93 -7.51
CA THR A 55 -23.27 33.72 -8.20
C THR A 55 -22.77 33.65 -9.64
N SER A 56 -22.16 32.53 -10.04
CA SER A 56 -21.96 32.15 -11.44
C SER A 56 -22.31 30.67 -11.60
N SER A 57 -23.40 30.37 -12.32
CA SER A 57 -23.93 29.01 -12.47
C SER A 57 -23.53 28.41 -13.82
N GLU A 58 -22.50 27.56 -13.85
CA GLU A 58 -22.22 26.73 -15.03
C GLU A 58 -22.23 25.23 -14.72
N LYS A 59 -23.40 24.65 -15.04
CA LYS A 59 -23.64 23.35 -15.68
C LYS A 59 -22.81 22.12 -15.23
N LEU A 60 -23.54 21.19 -14.60
CA LEU A 60 -23.16 19.79 -14.40
C LEU A 60 -22.69 19.09 -15.68
N GLU A 61 -21.57 18.36 -15.59
CA GLU A 61 -21.43 17.03 -16.19
C GLU A 61 -20.82 16.07 -15.17
N SER A 62 -21.34 14.84 -15.09
CA SER A 62 -21.03 13.89 -14.01
C SER A 62 -20.22 12.69 -14.51
N SER A 63 -18.99 12.54 -14.02
CA SER A 63 -18.14 11.36 -14.29
C SER A 63 -17.76 10.67 -12.99
N VAL A 64 -18.61 9.73 -12.54
CA VAL A 64 -18.33 8.86 -11.39
C VAL A 64 -17.32 7.79 -11.82
N SER A 65 -16.04 7.96 -11.46
CA SER A 65 -15.01 6.95 -11.73
C SER A 65 -15.34 5.63 -11.05
N ASN A 66 -15.60 4.60 -11.84
CA ASN A 66 -16.03 3.30 -11.34
C ASN A 66 -14.91 2.57 -10.59
N ARG A 67 -15.20 2.32 -9.31
CA ARG A 67 -14.65 1.29 -8.41
C ARG A 67 -13.99 0.12 -9.16
N SER A 68 -12.73 -0.16 -8.82
CA SER A 68 -11.94 -1.27 -9.37
C SER A 68 -12.65 -2.63 -9.23
N SER A 69 -12.89 -3.30 -10.35
CA SER A 69 -13.40 -4.68 -10.38
C SER A 69 -12.25 -5.69 -10.32
N THR A 70 -12.33 -6.63 -9.38
CA THR A 70 -11.50 -7.84 -9.36
C THR A 70 -11.84 -8.74 -10.54
N THR A 71 -10.91 -8.93 -11.47
CA THR A 71 -11.07 -9.84 -12.62
C THR A 71 -10.74 -11.27 -12.23
N THR A 72 -11.77 -12.06 -11.91
CA THR A 72 -11.65 -13.52 -11.81
C THR A 72 -11.56 -14.11 -13.21
N THR A 73 -10.40 -14.58 -13.64
CA THR A 73 -10.23 -15.24 -14.96
C THR A 73 -10.73 -16.68 -14.91
N THR A 74 -11.81 -16.96 -15.65
CA THR A 74 -12.29 -18.32 -15.92
C THR A 74 -11.40 -19.02 -16.94
N SER A 75 -11.05 -20.27 -16.70
CA SER A 75 -10.28 -21.11 -17.62
C SER A 75 -10.98 -21.31 -18.95
N ALA A 76 -10.20 -21.37 -20.03
CA ALA A 76 -10.58 -21.93 -21.32
C ALA A 76 -9.51 -22.95 -21.73
N GLU A 77 -9.95 -24.08 -22.31
CA GLU A 77 -9.09 -25.21 -22.66
C GLU A 77 -8.36 -24.96 -24.00
N ASN A 78 -7.14 -25.49 -24.15
CA ASN A 78 -6.49 -25.67 -25.44
C ASN A 78 -5.37 -26.73 -25.34
N GLU A 79 -5.06 -27.37 -26.47
CA GLU A 79 -4.28 -28.61 -26.49
C GLU A 79 -2.76 -28.46 -26.29
N ALA A 80 -2.13 -29.56 -25.89
CA ALA A 80 -0.71 -29.64 -25.58
C ALA A 80 0.16 -29.86 -26.83
N THR A 81 1.29 -29.14 -26.89
CA THR A 81 2.46 -29.54 -27.68
C THR A 81 3.69 -29.59 -26.76
N PRO A 82 4.43 -30.71 -26.69
CA PRO A 82 5.47 -30.87 -25.68
C PRO A 82 6.74 -30.11 -26.07
N SER A 83 7.07 -29.07 -25.30
CA SER A 83 8.35 -28.34 -25.39
C SER A 83 9.11 -28.48 -24.07
N THR A 84 10.40 -28.85 -24.14
CA THR A 84 11.25 -29.16 -22.98
C THR A 84 11.35 -27.98 -22.01
N SER A 85 10.83 -28.13 -20.79
CA SER A 85 10.79 -27.06 -19.80
C SER A 85 11.83 -27.21 -18.68
N THR A 86 12.62 -26.15 -18.47
CA THR A 86 13.14 -25.80 -17.15
C THR A 86 11.96 -25.30 -16.31
N GLY A 87 11.34 -26.20 -15.55
CA GLY A 87 10.00 -25.97 -14.99
C GLY A 87 9.90 -24.86 -13.95
N HIS A 88 9.12 -23.82 -14.23
CA HIS A 88 8.61 -22.88 -13.23
C HIS A 88 7.43 -23.52 -12.45
N PRO A 89 7.18 -23.13 -11.18
CA PRO A 89 5.99 -23.54 -10.44
C PRO A 89 4.65 -23.11 -11.08
N GLU A 90 4.68 -22.06 -11.91
CA GLU A 90 3.54 -21.59 -12.71
C GLU A 90 3.04 -22.67 -13.70
N ASP A 91 3.93 -23.46 -14.31
CA ASP A 91 3.59 -24.43 -15.36
C ASP A 91 3.13 -25.80 -14.85
N LYS A 92 3.34 -26.10 -13.55
CA LYS A 92 2.92 -27.37 -12.96
C LYS A 92 1.38 -27.46 -12.90
N PRO A 93 0.75 -28.47 -13.54
CA PRO A 93 -0.69 -28.66 -13.46
C PRO A 93 -1.10 -29.07 -12.05
N VAL A 94 -2.27 -28.63 -11.59
CA VAL A 94 -2.80 -29.03 -10.29
C VAL A 94 -3.16 -30.52 -10.33
N PRO A 95 -2.64 -31.36 -9.41
CA PRO A 95 -2.97 -32.78 -9.38
C PRO A 95 -4.48 -33.04 -9.25
N ASP A 96 -4.93 -34.17 -9.78
CA ASP A 96 -6.16 -34.76 -9.28
C ASP A 96 -5.87 -35.52 -7.98
N TYR A 97 -6.77 -35.41 -7.01
CA TYR A 97 -6.58 -35.95 -5.67
C TYR A 97 -7.32 -37.28 -5.46
N CYS A 98 -8.33 -37.57 -6.29
CA CYS A 98 -9.03 -38.84 -6.39
C CYS A 98 -9.41 -39.47 -5.04
N THR A 99 -9.84 -38.67 -4.07
CA THR A 99 -10.15 -39.12 -2.70
C THR A 99 -11.42 -39.98 -2.59
N GLY A 100 -12.14 -40.18 -3.70
CA GLY A 100 -13.44 -40.84 -3.74
C GLY A 100 -14.60 -39.92 -3.32
N ASN A 101 -14.33 -38.63 -3.11
CA ASN A 101 -15.34 -37.63 -2.78
C ASN A 101 -15.09 -36.34 -3.60
N GLU A 102 -16.01 -36.04 -4.52
CA GLU A 102 -15.91 -34.88 -5.42
C GLU A 102 -15.83 -33.53 -4.69
N GLU A 103 -16.48 -33.39 -3.53
CA GLU A 103 -16.44 -32.15 -2.75
C GLU A 103 -15.07 -31.95 -2.08
N GLU A 104 -14.48 -33.05 -1.58
CA GLU A 104 -13.14 -33.07 -1.00
C GLU A 104 -12.08 -32.80 -2.08
N ASP A 105 -12.14 -33.47 -3.24
CA ASP A 105 -11.23 -33.22 -4.36
C ASP A 105 -11.34 -31.77 -4.87
N LYS A 106 -12.55 -31.20 -4.90
CA LYS A 106 -12.83 -29.80 -5.22
C LYS A 106 -12.32 -28.83 -4.15
N ARG A 107 -12.31 -29.21 -2.87
CA ARG A 107 -11.66 -28.45 -1.78
C ARG A 107 -10.13 -28.50 -1.90
N LEU A 108 -9.55 -29.68 -2.16
CA LEU A 108 -8.12 -29.89 -2.31
C LEU A 108 -7.53 -29.14 -3.51
N LYS A 109 -8.25 -29.11 -4.64
CA LYS A 109 -7.91 -28.28 -5.81
C LYS A 109 -7.95 -26.79 -5.46
N LYS A 110 -9.00 -26.29 -4.77
CA LYS A 110 -9.06 -24.89 -4.29
C LYS A 110 -7.93 -24.53 -3.31
N LEU A 111 -7.58 -25.44 -2.40
CA LEU A 111 -6.47 -25.27 -1.46
C LEU A 111 -5.12 -25.17 -2.18
N HIS A 112 -4.92 -25.96 -3.24
CA HIS A 112 -3.73 -25.86 -4.10
C HIS A 112 -3.66 -24.50 -4.80
N TYR A 113 -4.76 -24.02 -5.40
CA TYR A 113 -4.78 -22.70 -6.03
C TYR A 113 -4.54 -21.56 -5.01
N ALA A 114 -5.08 -21.66 -3.79
CA ALA A 114 -4.81 -20.70 -2.73
C ALA A 114 -3.35 -20.71 -2.25
N ALA A 115 -2.68 -21.87 -2.26
CA ALA A 115 -1.24 -21.98 -2.01
C ALA A 115 -0.41 -21.39 -3.18
N LYS A 116 -0.81 -21.66 -4.43
CA LYS A 116 -0.15 -21.14 -5.63
C LYS A 116 -0.26 -19.60 -5.74
N GLU A 117 -1.37 -19.00 -5.28
CA GLU A 117 -1.54 -17.54 -5.29
C GLU A 117 -0.42 -16.82 -4.52
N PHE A 118 0.15 -17.40 -3.45
CA PHE A 118 1.31 -16.81 -2.76
C PHE A 118 2.51 -16.60 -3.69
N TYR A 119 2.84 -17.59 -4.52
CA TYR A 119 3.94 -17.50 -5.49
C TYR A 119 3.64 -16.47 -6.57
N THR A 120 2.49 -16.59 -7.27
CA THR A 120 2.14 -15.71 -8.39
C THR A 120 2.04 -14.24 -7.97
N VAL A 121 1.55 -13.97 -6.75
CA VAL A 121 1.54 -12.61 -6.16
C VAL A 121 2.95 -12.12 -5.85
N GLN A 122 3.78 -12.98 -5.27
CA GLN A 122 5.13 -12.64 -4.87
C GLN A 122 6.04 -12.36 -6.09
N GLU A 123 5.92 -13.15 -7.15
CA GLU A 123 6.62 -12.96 -8.43
C GLU A 123 6.17 -11.66 -9.12
N SER A 124 4.86 -11.42 -9.17
CA SER A 124 4.29 -10.17 -9.70
C SER A 124 4.77 -8.93 -8.93
N PHE A 125 4.92 -9.04 -7.60
CA PHE A 125 5.48 -7.96 -6.77
C PHE A 125 6.98 -7.74 -7.01
N LEU A 126 7.78 -8.79 -7.21
CA LEU A 126 9.21 -8.67 -7.57
C LEU A 126 9.41 -8.05 -8.95
N LYS A 127 8.53 -8.38 -9.91
CA LYS A 127 8.47 -7.75 -11.22
C LYS A 127 8.14 -6.26 -11.11
N TYR A 128 7.20 -5.89 -10.25
CA TYR A 128 6.92 -4.49 -9.91
C TYR A 128 8.15 -3.78 -9.30
N LEU A 129 8.81 -4.39 -8.30
CA LEU A 129 10.00 -3.81 -7.66
C LEU A 129 11.13 -3.59 -8.67
N THR A 130 11.35 -4.54 -9.58
CA THR A 130 12.36 -4.43 -10.65
C THR A 130 12.03 -3.28 -11.62
N ILE A 131 10.76 -3.16 -12.03
CA ILE A 131 10.30 -2.10 -12.93
C ILE A 131 10.47 -0.70 -12.29
N MET A 132 10.20 -0.55 -10.99
CA MET A 132 10.24 0.74 -10.29
C MET A 132 11.61 1.09 -9.69
N GLY A 133 12.41 0.10 -9.31
CA GLY A 133 13.72 0.25 -8.66
C GLY A 133 14.91 0.26 -9.62
N GLU A 134 14.83 -0.46 -10.75
CA GLU A 134 15.91 -0.51 -11.74
C GLU A 134 15.50 0.20 -13.04
N ILE A 135 14.42 -0.27 -13.68
CA ILE A 135 14.08 0.15 -15.06
C ILE A 135 13.63 1.62 -15.11
N TYR A 136 12.87 2.10 -14.13
CA TYR A 136 12.44 3.50 -14.09
C TYR A 136 13.60 4.50 -13.88
N PRO A 137 14.48 4.36 -12.86
CA PRO A 137 15.67 5.20 -12.73
C PRO A 137 16.61 5.13 -13.94
N GLU A 138 16.81 3.96 -14.54
CA GLU A 138 17.61 3.81 -15.75
C GLU A 138 16.97 4.54 -16.94
N TYR A 139 15.67 4.36 -17.17
CA TYR A 139 14.95 5.02 -18.28
C TYR A 139 15.02 6.56 -18.18
N VAL A 140 14.84 7.13 -16.98
CA VAL A 140 14.97 8.59 -16.79
C VAL A 140 16.41 9.06 -16.96
N THR A 141 17.40 8.26 -16.52
CA THR A 141 18.83 8.54 -16.74
C THR A 141 19.15 8.58 -18.25
N GLU A 142 18.70 7.58 -19.02
CA GLU A 142 18.93 7.50 -20.47
C GLU A 142 18.15 8.55 -21.27
N PHE A 143 16.95 8.92 -20.81
CA PHE A 143 16.21 10.04 -21.41
C PHE A 143 16.94 11.37 -21.18
N GLY A 144 17.47 11.61 -19.98
CA GLY A 144 18.28 12.78 -19.67
C GLY A 144 19.55 12.89 -20.50
N LYS A 145 20.32 11.79 -20.62
CA LYS A 145 21.54 11.74 -21.45
C LYS A 145 21.29 12.19 -22.90
N ARG A 146 20.15 11.79 -23.49
CA ARG A 146 19.75 12.18 -24.86
C ARG A 146 19.43 13.67 -25.01
N LEU A 147 19.10 14.35 -23.91
CA LEU A 147 18.89 15.79 -23.83
C LEU A 147 20.14 16.55 -23.34
N GLY A 148 21.25 15.85 -23.06
CA GLY A 148 22.46 16.44 -22.48
C GLY A 148 22.32 16.87 -21.01
N LYS A 149 21.37 16.29 -20.27
CA LYS A 149 21.01 16.68 -18.88
C LYS A 149 21.04 15.50 -17.92
N ASP A 150 21.51 15.70 -16.70
CA ASP A 150 21.24 14.75 -15.61
C ASP A 150 19.91 15.07 -14.93
N LEU A 151 18.85 14.35 -15.35
CA LEU A 151 17.49 14.49 -14.80
C LEU A 151 17.34 13.86 -13.40
N LEU A 152 18.33 13.11 -12.90
CA LEU A 152 18.35 12.51 -11.57
C LEU A 152 19.46 13.09 -10.69
N SER A 153 19.90 14.32 -11.00
CA SER A 153 20.93 15.06 -10.28
C SER A 153 20.47 15.47 -8.87
N ARG A 154 21.46 15.71 -7.98
CA ARG A 154 21.24 15.98 -6.55
C ARG A 154 20.50 17.31 -6.35
N GLN A 155 19.40 17.31 -5.60
CA GLN A 155 18.62 18.52 -5.30
C GLN A 155 19.27 19.30 -4.16
N GLY A 156 20.30 20.08 -4.50
CA GLY A 156 21.13 20.79 -3.52
C GLY A 156 21.89 19.80 -2.63
N SER A 157 21.54 19.74 -1.35
CA SER A 157 22.13 18.78 -0.41
C SER A 157 21.43 17.41 -0.41
N GLN A 158 20.21 17.30 -0.92
CA GLN A 158 19.39 16.08 -0.88
C GLN A 158 19.54 15.22 -2.12
N GLU A 159 19.50 13.90 -1.94
CA GLU A 159 19.45 12.93 -3.03
C GLU A 159 18.21 13.17 -3.92
N HIS A 160 18.22 12.75 -5.18
CA HIS A 160 17.02 12.83 -6.01
C HIS A 160 16.01 11.76 -5.55
N VAL A 161 14.74 12.10 -5.38
CA VAL A 161 13.69 11.17 -4.86
C VAL A 161 13.65 9.81 -5.55
N VAL A 162 13.92 9.76 -6.86
CA VAL A 162 13.99 8.52 -7.65
C VAL A 162 15.17 7.62 -7.26
N ARG A 163 16.30 8.19 -6.81
CA ARG A 163 17.46 7.45 -6.27
C ARG A 163 17.17 6.94 -4.85
N GLU A 164 16.49 7.72 -4.02
CA GLU A 164 16.03 7.22 -2.70
C GLU A 164 15.04 6.07 -2.84
N LEU A 165 14.09 6.18 -3.78
CA LEU A 165 13.16 5.12 -4.13
C LEU A 165 13.89 3.88 -4.66
N GLN A 166 14.90 4.05 -5.52
CA GLN A 166 15.77 2.96 -5.99
C GLN A 166 16.44 2.21 -4.83
N VAL A 167 17.08 2.93 -3.89
CA VAL A 167 17.74 2.34 -2.72
C VAL A 167 16.76 1.60 -1.80
N LEU A 168 15.53 2.08 -1.67
CA LEU A 168 14.49 1.39 -0.90
C LEU A 168 13.91 0.17 -1.63
N PHE A 169 13.64 0.26 -2.93
CA PHE A 169 13.12 -0.86 -3.71
C PHE A 169 14.12 -2.01 -3.81
N GLU A 170 15.43 -1.73 -3.87
CA GLU A 170 16.48 -2.77 -3.82
C GLU A 170 16.45 -3.55 -2.49
N GLN A 171 16.32 -2.84 -1.35
CA GLN A 171 16.20 -3.47 -0.02
C GLN A 171 14.94 -4.34 0.10
N LEU A 172 13.82 -3.88 -0.47
CA LEU A 172 12.60 -4.69 -0.55
C LEU A 172 12.80 -5.91 -1.45
N LYS A 173 13.41 -5.74 -2.63
CA LYS A 173 13.66 -6.81 -3.61
C LYS A 173 14.46 -7.95 -3.00
N GLY A 174 15.54 -7.65 -2.27
CA GLY A 174 16.36 -8.67 -1.61
C GLY A 174 15.58 -9.58 -0.65
N PHE A 175 14.76 -9.01 0.25
CA PHE A 175 13.91 -9.82 1.14
C PHE A 175 12.80 -10.55 0.38
N HIS A 176 12.14 -9.87 -0.56
CA HIS A 176 11.01 -10.44 -1.29
C HIS A 176 11.44 -11.56 -2.26
N GLN A 177 12.69 -11.56 -2.74
CA GLN A 177 13.27 -12.64 -3.54
C GLN A 177 13.39 -13.93 -2.70
N LEU A 178 13.97 -13.83 -1.50
CA LEU A 178 14.04 -14.94 -0.54
C LEU A 178 12.66 -15.50 -0.18
N LEU A 179 11.65 -14.64 -0.06
CA LEU A 179 10.27 -15.07 0.20
C LEU A 179 9.64 -15.81 -1.00
N LEU A 180 9.98 -15.44 -2.24
CA LEU A 180 9.55 -16.19 -3.44
C LEU A 180 10.16 -17.60 -3.46
N GLU A 181 11.44 -17.71 -3.14
CA GLU A 181 12.17 -18.98 -3.13
C GLU A 181 11.61 -19.97 -2.10
N GLU A 182 11.22 -19.51 -0.91
CA GLU A 182 10.56 -20.35 0.10
C GLU A 182 9.12 -20.74 -0.31
N PHE A 183 8.37 -19.89 -1.02
CA PHE A 183 7.09 -20.31 -1.62
C PHE A 183 7.29 -21.33 -2.74
N SER A 184 8.26 -21.11 -3.64
CA SER A 184 8.63 -22.05 -4.71
C SER A 184 8.92 -23.43 -4.15
N LYS A 185 9.79 -23.48 -3.14
CA LYS A 185 10.21 -24.70 -2.45
C LYS A 185 9.06 -25.46 -1.79
N ARG A 186 8.03 -24.78 -1.27
CA ARG A 186 6.81 -25.42 -0.76
C ARG A 186 5.93 -25.96 -1.90
N LEU A 187 5.84 -25.23 -3.02
CA LEU A 187 5.09 -25.66 -4.20
C LEU A 187 5.74 -26.85 -4.92
N ASP A 188 7.07 -26.93 -4.91
CA ASP A 188 7.82 -28.02 -5.58
C ASP A 188 7.53 -29.41 -5.01
N SER A 189 7.19 -29.51 -3.72
CA SER A 189 6.78 -30.75 -3.04
C SER A 189 5.35 -30.66 -2.47
N TRP A 190 4.46 -29.91 -3.11
CA TRP A 190 3.14 -29.63 -2.55
C TRP A 190 2.16 -30.80 -2.60
N SER A 191 1.47 -31.03 -1.48
CA SER A 191 0.26 -31.84 -1.42
C SER A 191 -0.82 -31.12 -0.62
N SER A 192 -2.01 -30.94 -1.20
CA SER A 192 -3.16 -30.40 -0.45
C SER A 192 -3.71 -31.38 0.60
N LEU A 193 -3.27 -32.64 0.59
CA LEU A 193 -3.58 -33.62 1.65
C LEU A 193 -2.76 -33.35 2.92
N GLU A 194 -1.52 -32.87 2.75
CA GLU A 194 -0.57 -32.54 3.83
C GLU A 194 -0.09 -31.07 3.69
N PRO A 195 -1.00 -30.09 3.80
CA PRO A 195 -0.72 -28.68 3.49
C PRO A 195 0.21 -28.04 4.54
N ASN A 196 1.16 -27.22 4.08
CA ASN A 196 2.26 -26.71 4.93
C ASN A 196 2.76 -25.28 4.59
N MET A 197 1.95 -24.44 3.96
CA MET A 197 2.32 -23.08 3.54
C MET A 197 2.44 -22.09 4.73
N ALA A 198 1.64 -22.27 5.78
CA ALA A 198 1.54 -21.31 6.89
C ALA A 198 2.85 -21.11 7.64
N GLU A 199 3.68 -22.15 7.72
CA GLU A 199 4.99 -22.13 8.36
C GLU A 199 5.93 -21.07 7.74
N VAL A 200 5.89 -20.88 6.42
CA VAL A 200 6.68 -19.84 5.72
C VAL A 200 6.27 -18.46 6.20
N ILE A 201 4.96 -18.20 6.32
CA ILE A 201 4.45 -16.92 6.80
C ILE A 201 4.75 -16.73 8.30
N VAL A 202 4.58 -17.74 9.15
CA VAL A 202 4.95 -17.65 10.59
C VAL A 202 6.44 -17.31 10.74
N LYS A 203 7.32 -17.97 9.97
CA LYS A 203 8.78 -17.74 9.95
C LYS A 203 9.14 -16.34 9.48
N TYR A 204 8.56 -15.86 8.38
CA TYR A 204 9.01 -14.63 7.71
C TYR A 204 8.20 -13.37 7.98
N ALA A 205 7.02 -13.44 8.62
CA ALA A 205 6.16 -12.27 8.82
C ALA A 205 6.85 -11.11 9.56
N ASP A 206 7.74 -11.37 10.53
CA ASP A 206 8.48 -10.31 11.23
C ASP A 206 9.39 -9.48 10.31
N PHE A 207 9.89 -10.06 9.23
CA PHE A 207 10.75 -9.39 8.26
C PHE A 207 9.98 -8.44 7.34
N LEU A 208 8.65 -8.57 7.20
CA LEU A 208 7.80 -7.61 6.47
C LEU A 208 7.87 -6.18 7.04
N LYS A 209 8.40 -6.00 8.25
CA LYS A 209 8.75 -4.69 8.82
C LYS A 209 9.80 -3.94 8.00
N ILE A 210 10.53 -4.60 7.09
CA ILE A 210 11.41 -3.97 6.08
C ILE A 210 10.65 -2.98 5.18
N CYS A 211 9.33 -3.14 5.01
CA CYS A 211 8.50 -2.15 4.31
C CYS A 211 8.33 -0.82 5.08
N LYS A 212 8.58 -0.78 6.40
CA LYS A 212 8.28 0.38 7.24
C LYS A 212 9.00 1.68 6.83
N PRO A 213 10.31 1.72 6.52
CA PRO A 213 10.99 2.96 6.11
C PRO A 213 10.42 3.56 4.81
N PHE A 214 10.01 2.72 3.86
CA PHE A 214 9.30 3.16 2.66
C PHE A 214 7.90 3.68 3.00
N LEU A 215 7.11 2.90 3.75
CA LEU A 215 5.71 3.21 4.02
C LEU A 215 5.53 4.52 4.81
N LEU A 216 6.42 4.81 5.77
CA LEU A 216 6.46 6.08 6.49
C LEU A 216 6.75 7.28 5.57
N GLN A 217 7.60 7.11 4.56
CA GLN A 217 7.98 8.18 3.63
C GLN A 217 7.14 8.25 2.35
N LYS A 218 6.26 7.27 2.09
CA LYS A 218 5.44 7.20 0.87
C LYS A 218 4.69 8.51 0.58
N GLY A 219 4.17 9.19 1.62
CA GLY A 219 3.50 10.48 1.48
C GLY A 219 4.42 11.59 0.92
N ARG A 220 5.66 11.67 1.42
CA ARG A 220 6.71 12.56 0.89
C ARG A 220 7.03 12.20 -0.56
N PHE A 221 7.30 10.93 -0.85
CA PHE A 221 7.69 10.49 -2.20
C PHE A 221 6.60 10.80 -3.25
N VAL A 222 5.32 10.63 -2.90
CA VAL A 222 4.18 11.02 -3.75
C VAL A 222 4.18 12.53 -4.02
N GLN A 223 4.32 13.37 -2.98
CA GLN A 223 4.34 14.83 -3.12
C GLN A 223 5.54 15.30 -3.95
N GLU A 224 6.73 14.77 -3.66
CA GLU A 224 7.99 15.20 -4.27
C GLU A 224 8.09 14.80 -5.74
N LEU A 225 7.63 13.59 -6.12
CA LEU A 225 7.47 13.19 -7.53
C LEU A 225 6.41 14.03 -8.26
N THR A 226 5.32 14.41 -7.60
CA THR A 226 4.25 15.22 -8.22
C THR A 226 4.76 16.63 -8.54
N ARG A 227 5.34 17.30 -7.53
CA ARG A 227 6.01 18.59 -7.65
C ARG A 227 7.08 18.58 -8.75
N LEU A 228 7.89 17.54 -8.82
CA LEU A 228 8.94 17.41 -9.84
C LEU A 228 8.40 17.40 -11.28
N ARG A 229 7.22 16.83 -11.52
CA ARG A 229 6.58 16.81 -12.84
C ARG A 229 5.92 18.15 -13.19
N GLU A 230 5.43 18.86 -12.18
CA GLU A 230 4.92 20.22 -12.31
C GLU A 230 6.04 21.19 -12.68
N GLU A 231 7.18 21.13 -11.99
CA GLU A 231 8.34 22.01 -12.17
C GLU A 231 9.22 21.65 -13.39
N ASN A 232 9.59 20.37 -13.57
CA ASN A 232 10.57 19.94 -14.57
C ASN A 232 9.91 19.16 -15.72
N LYS A 233 9.72 19.83 -16.86
CA LYS A 233 9.05 19.24 -18.03
C LYS A 233 9.88 18.17 -18.75
N ASP A 234 11.21 18.18 -18.66
CA ASP A 234 12.01 17.08 -19.21
C ASP A 234 11.87 15.81 -18.37
N PHE A 235 11.78 15.96 -17.04
CA PHE A 235 11.51 14.87 -16.11
C PHE A 235 10.07 14.33 -16.25
N ASP A 236 9.07 15.21 -16.43
CA ASP A 236 7.70 14.75 -16.72
C ASP A 236 7.61 14.04 -18.07
N ASN A 237 8.21 14.58 -19.14
CA ASN A 237 8.28 13.93 -20.45
C ASN A 237 8.95 12.54 -20.37
N ALA A 238 10.04 12.41 -19.60
CA ALA A 238 10.66 11.11 -19.33
C ALA A 238 9.70 10.15 -18.62
N THR A 239 9.00 10.65 -17.59
CA THR A 239 8.07 9.87 -16.75
C THR A 239 6.84 9.43 -17.54
N VAL A 240 6.18 10.32 -18.28
CA VAL A 240 5.04 10.00 -19.15
C VAL A 240 5.44 8.99 -20.22
N ALA A 241 6.61 9.14 -20.84
CA ALA A 241 7.09 8.20 -21.85
C ALA A 241 7.37 6.81 -21.26
N PHE A 242 7.81 6.72 -20.00
CA PHE A 242 7.93 5.45 -19.27
C PHE A 242 6.55 4.85 -18.91
N GLU A 243 5.62 5.67 -18.40
CA GLU A 243 4.25 5.27 -18.06
C GLU A 243 3.52 4.66 -19.26
N GLN A 244 3.66 5.26 -20.43
CA GLN A 244 3.06 4.77 -21.68
C GLN A 244 3.76 3.52 -22.24
N LYS A 245 5.10 3.49 -22.29
CA LYS A 245 5.84 2.41 -22.99
C LYS A 245 6.07 1.17 -22.12
N ILE A 246 6.43 1.36 -20.86
CA ILE A 246 6.84 0.28 -19.95
C ILE A 246 5.66 -0.17 -19.07
N LEU A 247 5.00 0.77 -18.39
CA LEU A 247 3.83 0.44 -17.56
C LEU A 247 2.55 0.18 -18.38
N LYS A 248 2.48 0.65 -19.64
CA LYS A 248 1.31 0.60 -20.52
C LYS A 248 0.05 1.19 -19.85
N ARG A 249 0.23 2.33 -19.16
CA ARG A 249 -0.82 3.04 -18.40
C ARG A 249 -0.84 4.52 -18.75
N GLY A 250 -1.89 5.21 -18.27
CA GLY A 250 -2.02 6.66 -18.39
C GLY A 250 -1.06 7.45 -17.49
N VAL A 251 -1.09 8.77 -17.66
CA VAL A 251 -0.31 9.74 -16.90
C VAL A 251 -0.55 9.58 -15.39
N GLY A 252 0.52 9.64 -14.59
CA GLY A 252 0.47 9.53 -13.13
C GLY A 252 0.61 8.10 -12.60
N ALA A 253 0.68 7.09 -13.48
CA ALA A 253 0.87 5.69 -13.08
C ALA A 253 2.12 5.46 -12.21
N VAL A 254 3.25 6.15 -12.41
CA VAL A 254 4.45 6.02 -11.56
C VAL A 254 4.16 6.40 -10.11
N VAL A 255 3.34 7.42 -9.88
CA VAL A 255 2.95 7.88 -8.53
C VAL A 255 1.96 6.89 -7.90
N GLN A 256 0.96 6.44 -8.67
CA GLN A 256 0.00 5.41 -8.22
C GLN A 256 0.68 4.06 -7.89
N GLN A 257 1.73 3.71 -8.61
CA GLN A 257 2.49 2.47 -8.39
C GLN A 257 3.21 2.45 -7.03
N LEU A 258 3.44 3.58 -6.36
CA LEU A 258 3.98 3.61 -5.00
C LEU A 258 3.05 2.94 -3.96
N ASP A 259 1.75 2.80 -4.24
CA ASP A 259 0.82 2.08 -3.36
C ASP A 259 1.02 0.56 -3.36
N GLN A 260 1.70 -0.02 -4.36
CA GLN A 260 1.87 -1.47 -4.45
C GLN A 260 2.61 -2.08 -3.25
N VAL A 261 3.59 -1.36 -2.67
CA VAL A 261 4.27 -1.83 -1.44
C VAL A 261 3.27 -2.00 -0.29
N HIS A 262 2.35 -1.05 -0.13
CA HIS A 262 1.32 -1.12 0.92
C HIS A 262 0.26 -2.19 0.60
N GLN A 263 -0.18 -2.26 -0.66
CA GLN A 263 -1.15 -3.27 -1.11
C GLN A 263 -0.61 -4.68 -0.90
N ASN A 264 0.64 -4.96 -1.31
CA ASN A 264 1.26 -6.27 -1.14
C ASN A 264 1.51 -6.62 0.35
N PHE A 265 2.01 -5.67 1.14
CA PHE A 265 2.18 -5.83 2.60
C PHE A 265 0.88 -6.25 3.30
N MET A 266 -0.26 -5.64 2.93
CA MET A 266 -1.57 -6.04 3.45
C MET A 266 -2.12 -7.34 2.83
N ARG A 267 -1.72 -7.68 1.61
CA ARG A 267 -2.25 -8.84 0.85
C ARG A 267 -1.92 -10.18 1.49
N TYR A 268 -0.78 -10.35 2.17
CA TYR A 268 -0.44 -11.61 2.84
C TYR A 268 -1.51 -12.05 3.86
N LYS A 269 -2.16 -11.11 4.57
CA LYS A 269 -3.27 -11.46 5.49
C LYS A 269 -4.47 -12.01 4.71
N ILE A 270 -4.79 -11.39 3.57
CA ILE A 270 -5.91 -11.80 2.70
C ILE A 270 -5.64 -13.19 2.10
N LEU A 271 -4.41 -13.44 1.64
CA LEU A 271 -3.99 -14.76 1.15
C LEU A 271 -4.12 -15.84 2.23
N MET A 272 -3.62 -15.59 3.45
CA MET A 272 -3.77 -16.53 4.56
C MET A 272 -5.23 -16.75 4.95
N MET A 273 -6.09 -15.74 4.91
CA MET A 273 -7.54 -15.89 5.14
C MET A 273 -8.24 -16.67 4.01
N SER A 274 -7.79 -16.53 2.76
CA SER A 274 -8.27 -17.30 1.60
C SER A 274 -7.88 -18.77 1.72
N TYR A 275 -6.62 -19.04 2.06
CA TYR A 275 -6.05 -20.36 2.33
C TYR A 275 -6.76 -21.06 3.50
N ASN A 276 -6.97 -20.37 4.63
CA ASN A 276 -7.63 -20.91 5.82
C ASN A 276 -9.04 -21.46 5.53
N ARG A 277 -9.77 -20.84 4.59
CA ARG A 277 -11.12 -21.24 4.19
C ARG A 277 -11.18 -22.65 3.61
N TYR A 278 -10.08 -23.16 3.07
CA TYR A 278 -10.02 -24.47 2.42
C TYR A 278 -9.26 -25.52 3.23
N LEU A 279 -8.79 -25.21 4.44
CA LEU A 279 -8.18 -26.18 5.36
C LEU A 279 -9.25 -27.01 6.08
N LYS A 280 -8.85 -28.18 6.61
CA LYS A 280 -9.72 -28.99 7.49
C LYS A 280 -9.83 -28.31 8.86
N PRO A 281 -11.03 -28.25 9.48
CA PRO A 281 -11.18 -27.82 10.87
C PRO A 281 -10.24 -28.56 11.81
N ASP A 282 -9.74 -27.86 12.82
CA ASP A 282 -8.89 -28.37 13.91
C ASP A 282 -7.58 -29.05 13.46
N SER A 283 -7.20 -28.89 12.19
CA SER A 283 -5.90 -29.35 11.68
C SER A 283 -4.75 -28.46 12.15
N GLU A 284 -3.57 -29.05 12.35
CA GLU A 284 -2.34 -28.33 12.73
C GLU A 284 -2.04 -27.14 11.80
N GLU A 285 -2.27 -27.31 10.49
CA GLU A 285 -2.06 -26.25 9.52
C GLU A 285 -3.10 -25.12 9.65
N GLN A 286 -4.35 -25.41 10.03
CA GLN A 286 -5.35 -24.38 10.32
C GLN A 286 -4.96 -23.57 11.57
N ARG A 287 -4.38 -24.24 12.57
CA ARG A 287 -3.87 -23.60 13.80
C ARG A 287 -2.68 -22.68 13.49
N LYS A 288 -1.68 -23.16 12.73
CA LYS A 288 -0.56 -22.34 12.21
C LYS A 288 -1.03 -21.18 11.33
N THR A 289 -2.04 -21.42 10.49
CA THR A 289 -2.64 -20.38 9.63
C THR A 289 -3.30 -19.28 10.46
N SER A 290 -3.96 -19.64 11.56
CA SER A 290 -4.56 -18.69 12.49
C SER A 290 -3.51 -17.87 13.24
N GLU A 291 -2.40 -18.49 13.68
CA GLU A 291 -1.24 -17.80 14.24
C GLU A 291 -0.64 -16.80 13.23
N ALA A 292 -0.43 -17.23 11.98
CA ALA A 292 0.09 -16.38 10.90
C ALA A 292 -0.80 -15.16 10.63
N ILE A 293 -2.13 -15.33 10.61
CA ILE A 293 -3.09 -14.23 10.45
C ILE A 293 -2.97 -13.23 11.60
N ALA A 294 -2.93 -13.70 12.86
CA ALA A 294 -2.78 -12.83 14.04
C ALA A 294 -1.42 -12.11 14.07
N LYS A 295 -0.35 -12.78 13.62
CA LYS A 295 0.99 -12.20 13.50
C LYS A 295 1.05 -11.11 12.43
N LEU A 296 0.48 -11.36 11.26
CA LEU A 296 0.35 -10.37 10.18
C LEU A 296 -0.51 -9.17 10.60
N GLU A 297 -1.63 -9.40 11.30
CA GLU A 297 -2.49 -8.36 11.87
C GLU A 297 -1.73 -7.44 12.83
N LYS A 298 -1.00 -8.02 13.79
CA LYS A 298 -0.18 -7.26 14.76
C LYS A 298 0.89 -6.41 14.07
N ILE A 299 1.50 -6.92 13.00
CA ILE A 299 2.53 -6.21 12.24
C ILE A 299 1.91 -5.10 11.37
N ALA A 300 0.77 -5.37 10.73
CA ALA A 300 0.02 -4.37 9.99
C ALA A 300 -0.42 -3.20 10.88
N GLN A 301 -0.98 -3.48 12.06
CA GLN A 301 -1.36 -2.44 13.01
C GLN A 301 -0.14 -1.61 13.45
N SER A 302 0.97 -2.26 13.83
CA SER A 302 2.21 -1.56 14.24
C SER A 302 2.85 -0.68 13.15
N VAL A 303 2.58 -0.96 11.87
CA VAL A 303 2.99 -0.10 10.74
C VAL A 303 1.97 1.00 10.47
N ASN A 304 0.67 0.72 10.58
CA ASN A 304 -0.41 1.72 10.46
C ASN A 304 -0.34 2.79 11.56
N ASP A 305 -0.14 2.37 12.81
CA ASP A 305 0.07 3.27 13.97
C ASP A 305 1.24 4.21 13.72
N ALA A 306 2.34 3.67 13.18
CA ALA A 306 3.55 4.45 12.89
C ALA A 306 3.38 5.39 11.69
N MET A 307 2.53 5.06 10.72
CA MET A 307 2.11 5.96 9.63
C MET A 307 1.10 7.03 10.08
N GLY A 308 0.59 6.97 11.33
CA GLY A 308 -0.49 7.84 11.79
C GLY A 308 -1.82 7.60 11.06
N LEU A 309 -2.01 6.43 10.43
CA LEU A 309 -3.29 6.07 9.83
C LEU A 309 -4.31 5.74 10.93
N PRO A 310 -5.62 5.96 10.69
CA PRO A 310 -6.65 5.50 11.60
C PRO A 310 -6.53 3.99 11.83
N SER A 311 -6.58 3.55 13.09
CA SER A 311 -6.65 2.12 13.40
C SER A 311 -7.91 1.50 12.77
N SER A 312 -7.96 0.17 12.61
CA SER A 312 -9.17 -0.48 12.08
C SER A 312 -10.42 -0.14 12.90
N GLU A 313 -10.27 -0.03 14.22
CA GLU A 313 -11.31 0.43 15.15
C GLU A 313 -11.72 1.90 14.91
N GLN A 314 -10.77 2.80 14.64
CA GLN A 314 -11.08 4.20 14.28
C GLN A 314 -11.73 4.31 12.90
N LEU A 315 -11.34 3.47 11.95
CA LEU A 315 -11.95 3.39 10.62
C LEU A 315 -13.38 2.83 10.69
N CYS A 316 -13.63 1.83 11.54
CA CYS A 316 -14.98 1.38 11.89
C CYS A 316 -15.79 2.50 12.55
N LYS A 317 -15.28 3.14 13.61
CA LYS A 317 -15.97 4.29 14.26
C LYS A 317 -16.24 5.45 13.30
N LEU A 318 -15.40 5.67 12.30
CA LEU A 318 -15.60 6.66 11.25
C LEU A 318 -16.69 6.23 10.26
N TYR A 319 -16.66 4.96 9.83
CA TYR A 319 -17.70 4.33 9.01
C TYR A 319 -19.07 4.34 9.70
N ASP A 320 -19.12 4.01 10.99
CA ASP A 320 -20.31 4.04 11.84
C ASP A 320 -20.84 5.46 12.01
N ARG A 321 -19.97 6.46 12.18
CA ARG A 321 -20.38 7.89 12.16
C ARG A 321 -20.99 8.30 10.83
N PHE A 322 -20.46 7.82 9.70
CA PHE A 322 -21.05 8.10 8.38
C PHE A 322 -22.36 7.34 8.13
N GLN A 323 -22.46 6.07 8.56
CA GLN A 323 -23.69 5.26 8.58
C GLN A 323 -24.79 5.97 9.39
N VAL A 324 -24.50 6.33 10.65
CA VAL A 324 -25.45 7.04 11.53
C VAL A 324 -25.85 8.40 10.95
N ARG A 325 -24.92 9.15 10.33
CA ARG A 325 -25.27 10.43 9.67
C ARG A 325 -26.18 10.24 8.47
N ASN A 326 -26.02 9.17 7.69
CA ASN A 326 -26.92 8.84 6.58
C ASN A 326 -28.30 8.40 7.10
N ILE A 327 -28.36 7.57 8.14
CA ILE A 327 -29.63 7.16 8.80
C ILE A 327 -30.37 8.37 9.40
N ILE A 328 -29.65 9.36 9.93
CA ILE A 328 -30.25 10.63 10.41
C ILE A 328 -30.81 11.44 9.24
N LEU A 329 -30.07 11.57 8.13
CA LEU A 329 -30.56 12.26 6.92
C LEU A 329 -31.81 11.58 6.34
N GLU A 330 -31.82 10.25 6.26
CA GLU A 330 -32.96 9.49 5.76
C GLU A 330 -34.20 9.66 6.65
N LYS A 331 -34.03 9.63 7.98
CA LYS A 331 -35.12 9.92 8.93
C LYS A 331 -35.60 11.37 8.85
N VAL A 332 -34.72 12.34 8.70
CA VAL A 332 -35.10 13.76 8.53
C VAL A 332 -35.93 13.95 7.25
N LEU A 333 -35.51 13.36 6.13
CA LEU A 333 -36.24 13.39 4.86
C LEU A 333 -37.60 12.66 4.93
N GLN A 334 -37.70 11.59 5.72
CA GLN A 334 -38.97 10.92 5.97
C GLN A 334 -39.90 11.77 6.86
N THR A 335 -39.38 12.53 7.83
CA THR A 335 -40.19 13.48 8.62
C THR A 335 -40.65 14.72 7.85
N SER A 336 -39.99 15.13 6.76
CA SER A 336 -40.39 16.32 5.98
C SER A 336 -41.55 16.08 5.01
N ASN A 337 -41.85 14.82 4.63
CA ASN A 337 -42.90 14.49 3.67
C ASN A 337 -44.31 14.41 4.30
N GLY A 338 -44.49 14.93 5.52
CA GLY A 338 -45.66 14.69 6.36
C GLY A 338 -46.79 15.73 6.36
N CYS A 339 -46.75 16.81 5.57
CA CYS A 339 -47.85 17.79 5.55
C CYS A 339 -47.92 18.70 4.30
N VAL A 340 -48.81 18.39 3.34
CA VAL A 340 -49.36 19.35 2.36
C VAL A 340 -50.83 19.01 2.04
N PRO A 341 -51.81 19.89 2.35
CA PRO A 341 -53.21 19.68 1.97
C PRO A 341 -53.49 19.97 0.48
N PRO A 342 -54.45 19.29 -0.17
CA PRO A 342 -54.73 19.47 -1.60
C PRO A 342 -55.57 20.72 -1.90
N LEU A 343 -55.01 21.68 -2.64
CA LEU A 343 -55.75 22.81 -3.20
C LEU A 343 -56.54 22.39 -4.45
N ARG A 344 -57.87 22.43 -4.39
CA ARG A 344 -58.74 22.39 -5.57
C ARG A 344 -58.60 23.69 -6.36
N LEU A 345 -58.43 23.60 -7.68
CA LEU A 345 -58.69 24.70 -8.62
C LEU A 345 -59.63 24.25 -9.74
N SER A 346 -60.39 25.20 -10.28
CA SER A 346 -61.59 24.95 -11.10
C SER A 346 -61.32 25.10 -12.60
N ALA A 347 -62.10 24.40 -13.42
CA ALA A 347 -61.98 24.42 -14.88
C ALA A 347 -62.65 25.65 -15.52
N LYS A 348 -62.03 26.25 -16.55
CA LYS A 348 -62.72 27.19 -17.45
C LYS A 348 -62.13 27.27 -18.87
N SER A 349 -62.82 26.57 -19.78
CA SER A 349 -63.12 26.89 -21.19
C SER A 349 -62.06 27.52 -22.13
N ARG A 350 -61.74 26.76 -23.19
CA ARG A 350 -61.57 27.15 -24.62
C ARG A 350 -60.96 28.53 -24.97
N ARG A 351 -59.99 28.49 -25.90
CA ARG A 351 -60.20 28.89 -27.30
C ARG A 351 -59.26 28.14 -28.26
N ARG A 352 -59.68 27.99 -29.53
CA ARG A 352 -58.86 27.54 -30.67
C ARG A 352 -58.31 28.77 -31.40
N THR A 353 -57.12 28.63 -31.99
CA THR A 353 -56.72 29.36 -33.21
C THR A 353 -55.94 28.39 -34.11
N THR A 354 -55.88 28.65 -35.41
CA THR A 354 -55.45 27.68 -36.45
C THR A 354 -54.14 28.09 -37.17
N ILE A 355 -53.52 27.10 -37.82
CA ILE A 355 -52.44 27.25 -38.84
C ILE A 355 -52.95 28.05 -40.07
N PRO A 356 -52.07 28.67 -40.88
CA PRO A 356 -51.18 28.02 -41.87
C PRO A 356 -49.68 28.32 -41.63
N ALA A 357 -48.69 27.53 -42.05
CA ALA A 357 -48.46 26.71 -43.26
C ALA A 357 -47.89 27.50 -44.46
N ALA A 358 -46.55 27.54 -44.52
CA ALA A 358 -45.69 27.70 -45.68
C ALA A 358 -44.34 27.03 -45.35
#